data_AF-A0A317VEG5-F1
#
_entry.id   AF-A0A317VEG5-F1
#
_cell.length_a   1.000
_cell.length_b   1.000
_cell.length_c   1.000
_cell.angle_alpha   90.00
_cell.angle_beta   90.00
_cell.angle_gamma   90.00
#
_symmetry.space_group_name_H-M   'P 1'
#
loop_
_entity.id
_entity.type
_entity.pdbx_description
1 polymer ?
#
loop_
_entity_poly.entity_id
_entity_poly.type
_entity_poly.pdbx_seq_one_letter_code
_entity_poly.pdbx_strand_id
1 'polypeptide(L)'
;MAIKSPKEQVEAILDFAGKLQSKTINHPEKQHLISDDNIRKQIDQYLNLFPLPAGSLTPVTRPRFDHEGTKLWNNCVRLMAMGETGDGPMVRCKVKALAFVMIEAAAPIRDPGCNRALETAFRLAMTCIEQSCLDLSQKIIETVAVRLDKLEKAQSDIEKSKLQQFNTEYYMLRVYLSWFQGRPDIADHLFSKIPKSGHEGQGFVMDICYKVGSLALSRKQYDVAAKWLGRALESCEWIVRANLHLDTAESKVSLARTLESLKVQYGCLFPVRLIQLEVLSRELNWGAYIQGRWNYSLSWL
;
A
#
# COMPACT_ATOMS: atom_id res chain seq x y z
N MET A 1 -30.46 -16.74 -10.94
CA MET A 1 -30.01 -15.45 -11.51
C MET A 1 -29.52 -15.71 -12.92
N ALA A 2 -30.08 -15.03 -13.93
CA ALA A 2 -29.57 -15.14 -15.30
C ALA A 2 -28.09 -14.73 -15.33
N ILE A 3 -27.27 -15.50 -16.05
CA ILE A 3 -25.84 -15.18 -16.25
C ILE A 3 -25.80 -13.93 -17.13
N LYS A 4 -25.68 -12.76 -16.50
CA LYS A 4 -25.50 -11.48 -17.20
C LYS A 4 -24.26 -11.57 -18.08
N SER A 5 -24.35 -11.03 -19.29
CA SER A 5 -23.19 -10.97 -20.19
C SER A 5 -22.05 -10.15 -19.55
N PRO A 6 -20.78 -10.40 -19.89
CA PRO A 6 -19.66 -9.64 -19.32
C PRO A 6 -19.81 -8.11 -19.49
N LYS A 7 -20.44 -7.66 -20.58
CA LYS A 7 -20.75 -6.25 -20.83
C LYS A 7 -21.82 -5.70 -19.89
N GLU A 8 -22.89 -6.47 -19.64
CA GLU A 8 -23.94 -6.09 -18.68
C GLU A 8 -23.41 -6.04 -17.24
N GLN A 9 -22.42 -6.87 -16.91
CA GLN A 9 -21.76 -6.83 -15.60
C GLN A 9 -20.93 -5.54 -15.44
N VAL A 10 -20.19 -5.13 -16.47
CA VAL A 10 -19.44 -3.87 -16.47
C VAL A 10 -20.34 -2.66 -16.27
N GLU A 11 -21.45 -2.56 -17.02
CA GLU A 11 -22.41 -1.45 -16.85
C GLU A 11 -23.07 -1.48 -15.47
N ALA A 12 -23.42 -2.67 -14.95
CA ALA A 12 -23.98 -2.78 -13.60
C ALA A 12 -23.01 -2.30 -12.51
N ILE A 13 -21.71 -2.57 -12.65
CA ILE A 13 -20.67 -2.08 -11.73
C ILE A 13 -20.54 -0.55 -11.85
N LEU A 14 -20.55 0.00 -13.06
CA LEU A 14 -20.51 1.46 -13.29
C LEU A 14 -21.70 2.18 -12.67
N ASP A 15 -22.92 1.67 -12.89
CA ASP A 15 -24.14 2.22 -12.30
C ASP A 15 -24.11 2.16 -10.78
N PHE A 16 -23.59 1.05 -10.23
CA PHE A 16 -23.46 0.88 -8.79
C PHE A 16 -22.41 1.84 -8.19
N ALA A 17 -21.26 2.02 -8.85
CA ALA A 17 -20.24 2.98 -8.44
C ALA A 17 -20.81 4.41 -8.44
N GLY A 18 -21.58 4.79 -9.46
CA GLY A 18 -22.27 6.08 -9.51
C GLY A 18 -23.25 6.30 -8.36
N LYS A 19 -24.00 5.26 -7.97
CA LYS A 19 -24.90 5.29 -6.79
C LYS A 19 -24.13 5.44 -5.48
N LEU A 20 -22.98 4.79 -5.34
CA LEU A 20 -22.12 4.94 -4.16
C LEU A 20 -21.55 6.37 -4.07
N GLN A 21 -21.12 6.94 -5.19
CA GLN A 21 -20.59 8.30 -5.24
C GLN A 21 -21.66 9.35 -4.89
N SER A 22 -22.87 9.27 -5.46
CA SER A 22 -23.93 10.25 -5.20
C SER A 22 -24.38 10.25 -3.74
N LYS A 23 -24.46 9.06 -3.12
CA LYS A 23 -24.73 8.95 -1.68
C LYS A 23 -23.60 9.57 -0.85
N THR A 24 -22.35 9.42 -1.29
CA THR A 24 -21.17 9.94 -0.58
C THR A 24 -21.07 11.47 -0.63
N ILE A 25 -21.53 12.09 -1.72
CA ILE A 25 -21.43 13.54 -1.95
C ILE A 25 -22.59 14.31 -1.31
N ASN A 26 -23.82 13.78 -1.33
CA ASN A 26 -25.02 14.56 -1.03
C ASN A 26 -25.38 14.68 0.47
N HIS A 27 -24.81 13.88 1.36
CA HIS A 27 -25.17 13.89 2.78
C HIS A 27 -23.98 13.69 3.73
N PRO A 28 -23.15 14.73 3.94
CA PRO A 28 -22.03 14.67 4.89
C PRO A 28 -22.49 14.47 6.36
N GLU A 29 -23.76 14.74 6.69
CA GLU A 29 -24.28 14.59 8.07
C GLU A 29 -25.07 13.29 8.33
N LYS A 30 -25.37 12.50 7.28
CA LYS A 30 -26.02 11.17 7.40
C LYS A 30 -25.04 10.06 6.98
N GLN A 31 -23.85 10.07 7.55
CA GLN A 31 -22.71 9.17 7.28
C GLN A 31 -22.91 7.70 7.72
N HIS A 32 -24.13 7.17 7.64
CA HIS A 32 -24.39 5.73 7.64
C HIS A 32 -24.52 5.27 6.18
N LEU A 33 -23.47 5.51 5.40
CA LEU A 33 -23.46 5.26 3.96
C LEU A 33 -23.71 3.77 3.66
N ILE A 34 -23.31 2.88 4.57
CA ILE A 34 -23.22 1.44 4.34
C ILE A 34 -23.54 0.64 5.62
N SER A 35 -24.54 1.08 6.38
CA SER A 35 -25.26 0.22 7.33
C SER A 35 -26.33 -0.65 6.64
N ASP A 36 -26.62 -0.38 5.36
CA ASP A 36 -27.54 -1.16 4.55
C ASP A 36 -26.89 -2.48 4.10
N ASP A 37 -27.34 -3.58 4.70
CA ASP A 37 -26.87 -4.94 4.39
C ASP A 37 -27.02 -5.29 2.90
N ASN A 38 -27.95 -4.67 2.18
CA ASN A 38 -28.10 -4.87 0.73
C ASN A 38 -26.91 -4.30 -0.04
N ILE A 39 -26.41 -3.12 0.35
CA ILE A 39 -25.23 -2.50 -0.27
C ILE A 39 -23.99 -3.36 0.00
N ARG A 40 -23.84 -3.86 1.23
CA ARG A 40 -22.72 -4.75 1.60
C ARG A 40 -22.72 -6.02 0.75
N LYS A 41 -23.88 -6.67 0.62
CA LYS A 41 -24.06 -7.86 -0.22
C LYS A 41 -23.77 -7.57 -1.69
N GLN A 42 -24.18 -6.42 -2.21
CA GLN A 42 -23.87 -6.03 -3.59
C GLN A 42 -22.37 -5.79 -3.80
N ILE A 43 -21.68 -5.14 -2.86
CA ILE A 43 -20.22 -4.98 -2.94
C ILE A 43 -19.54 -6.35 -2.96
N ASP A 44 -19.91 -7.25 -2.06
CA ASP A 44 -19.33 -8.60 -2.00
C ASP A 44 -19.61 -9.39 -3.29
N GLN A 45 -20.82 -9.28 -3.85
CA GLN A 45 -21.16 -9.87 -5.14
C GLN A 45 -20.26 -9.36 -6.26
N TYR A 46 -20.06 -8.04 -6.38
CA TYR A 46 -19.21 -7.47 -7.42
C TYR A 46 -17.73 -7.79 -7.22
N LEU A 47 -17.22 -7.79 -5.99
CA LEU A 47 -15.84 -8.18 -5.69
C LEU A 47 -15.54 -9.63 -6.11
N ASN A 48 -16.53 -10.52 -5.98
CA ASN A 48 -16.40 -11.92 -6.40
C ASN A 48 -16.45 -12.12 -7.93
N LEU A 49 -16.76 -11.09 -8.72
CA LEU A 49 -16.70 -11.16 -10.19
C LEU A 49 -15.28 -10.95 -10.73
N PHE A 50 -14.31 -10.56 -9.89
CA PHE A 50 -12.95 -10.26 -10.33
C PHE A 50 -12.00 -11.48 -10.14
N PRO A 51 -11.00 -11.65 -11.01
CA PRO A 51 -10.67 -10.80 -12.16
C PRO A 51 -11.70 -10.93 -13.31
N LEU A 52 -12.04 -9.81 -13.95
CA LEU A 52 -12.97 -9.83 -15.08
C LEU A 52 -12.41 -10.66 -16.25
N PRO A 53 -13.25 -11.40 -16.99
CA PRO A 53 -12.81 -12.14 -18.17
C PRO A 53 -12.10 -11.24 -19.19
N ALA A 54 -11.11 -11.78 -19.89
CA ALA A 54 -10.41 -11.05 -20.95
C ALA A 54 -11.40 -10.54 -22.02
N GLY A 55 -11.25 -9.27 -22.41
CA GLY A 55 -12.15 -8.63 -23.39
C GLY A 55 -13.48 -8.11 -22.82
N SER A 56 -13.71 -8.21 -21.50
CA SER A 56 -14.92 -7.63 -20.86
C SER A 56 -15.01 -6.11 -21.03
N LEU A 57 -13.86 -5.43 -21.00
CA LEU A 57 -13.77 -3.98 -21.20
C LEU A 57 -13.42 -3.65 -22.66
N THR A 58 -14.33 -2.93 -23.31
CA THR A 58 -14.13 -2.31 -24.63
C THR A 58 -13.28 -1.03 -24.53
N PRO A 59 -12.70 -0.54 -25.64
CA PRO A 59 -11.97 0.73 -25.67
C PRO A 59 -12.79 1.94 -25.20
N VAL A 60 -14.12 1.88 -25.29
CA VAL A 60 -15.02 2.96 -24.83
C VAL A 60 -15.29 2.84 -23.33
N THR A 61 -15.51 1.63 -22.83
CA THR A 61 -15.83 1.38 -21.41
C THR A 61 -14.61 1.46 -20.50
N ARG A 62 -13.41 1.14 -21.02
CA ARG A 62 -12.18 1.09 -20.21
C ARG A 62 -11.82 2.44 -19.57
N PRO A 63 -11.78 3.58 -20.28
CA PRO A 63 -11.51 4.88 -19.66
C PRO A 63 -12.58 5.29 -18.65
N ARG A 64 -13.86 4.96 -18.91
CA ARG A 64 -14.96 5.24 -17.98
C ARG A 64 -14.81 4.44 -16.68
N PHE A 65 -14.41 3.17 -16.79
CA PHE A 65 -14.15 2.30 -15.65
C PHE A 65 -13.01 2.82 -14.77
N ASP A 66 -11.93 3.27 -15.42
CA ASP A 66 -10.78 3.88 -14.75
C ASP A 66 -11.15 5.18 -14.00
N HIS A 67 -11.86 6.07 -14.68
CA HIS A 67 -12.30 7.36 -14.14
C HIS A 67 -13.24 7.19 -12.93
N GLU A 68 -14.24 6.33 -13.05
CA GLU A 68 -15.21 6.10 -11.98
C GLU A 68 -14.58 5.34 -10.80
N GLY A 69 -13.65 4.42 -11.05
CA GLY A 69 -12.84 3.77 -10.01
C GLY A 69 -11.97 4.79 -9.27
N THR A 70 -11.29 5.66 -10.00
CA THR A 70 -10.42 6.72 -9.44
C THR A 70 -11.21 7.72 -8.59
N LYS A 71 -12.37 8.18 -9.07
CA LYS A 71 -13.27 9.04 -8.28
C LYS A 71 -13.71 8.37 -6.99
N LEU A 72 -14.15 7.11 -7.07
CA LEU A 72 -14.62 6.36 -5.90
C LEU A 72 -13.49 6.19 -4.88
N TRP A 73 -12.28 5.84 -5.35
CA TRP A 73 -11.08 5.76 -4.52
C TRP A 73 -10.81 7.07 -3.77
N ASN A 74 -10.79 8.20 -4.49
CA ASN A 74 -10.50 9.52 -3.92
C ASN A 74 -11.54 9.94 -2.88
N ASN A 75 -12.81 9.63 -3.12
CA ASN A 75 -13.86 9.91 -2.15
C ASN A 75 -13.72 9.05 -0.89
N CYS A 76 -13.45 7.74 -1.03
CA CYS A 76 -13.20 6.88 0.13
C CYS A 76 -11.97 7.32 0.93
N VAL A 77 -10.93 7.74 0.23
CA VAL A 77 -9.76 8.35 0.83
C VAL A 77 -10.20 9.56 1.68
N ARG A 78 -10.84 10.56 1.07
CA ARG A 78 -11.32 11.80 1.73
C ARG A 78 -12.13 11.52 3.00
N LEU A 79 -13.05 10.56 2.93
CA LEU A 79 -13.87 10.16 4.07
C LEU A 79 -13.05 9.53 5.20
N MET A 80 -12.14 8.61 4.88
CA MET A 80 -11.30 7.97 5.90
C MET A 80 -10.43 8.96 6.64
N ALA A 81 -9.97 9.98 5.93
CA ALA A 81 -9.25 11.03 6.60
C ALA A 81 -10.14 11.80 7.55
N MET A 82 -11.31 12.28 7.14
CA MET A 82 -12.19 13.12 7.97
C MET A 82 -12.44 12.55 9.38
N GLY A 83 -12.24 11.25 9.62
CA GLY A 83 -12.18 10.64 10.95
C GLY A 83 -13.56 10.46 11.58
N GLU A 84 -14.55 11.08 10.98
CA GLU A 84 -15.96 10.82 11.17
C GLU A 84 -16.32 9.58 10.36
N THR A 85 -16.94 8.57 10.97
CA THR A 85 -17.93 7.71 10.31
C THR A 85 -18.44 6.64 11.27
N GLY A 86 -19.77 6.51 11.35
CA GLY A 86 -20.45 5.41 12.06
C GLY A 86 -20.37 4.06 11.35
N ASP A 87 -19.79 3.99 10.15
CA ASP A 87 -19.60 2.75 9.39
C ASP A 87 -18.29 2.04 9.79
N GLY A 88 -18.36 0.72 9.99
CA GLY A 88 -17.21 -0.08 10.42
C GLY A 88 -16.05 -0.09 9.41
N PRO A 89 -14.78 -0.21 9.87
CA PRO A 89 -13.58 -0.12 9.04
C PRO A 89 -13.54 -1.14 7.88
N MET A 90 -14.14 -2.31 8.08
CA MET A 90 -14.31 -3.36 7.06
C MET A 90 -15.02 -2.86 5.81
N VAL A 91 -16.08 -2.09 6.01
CA VAL A 91 -16.95 -1.65 4.93
C VAL A 91 -16.25 -0.63 4.04
N ARG A 92 -15.46 0.27 4.64
CA ARG A 92 -14.61 1.21 3.90
C ARG A 92 -13.55 0.48 3.06
N CYS A 93 -12.94 -0.58 3.61
CA CYS A 93 -12.00 -1.41 2.87
C CYS A 93 -12.66 -2.08 1.66
N LYS A 94 -13.90 -2.57 1.80
CA LYS A 94 -14.65 -3.17 0.69
C LYS A 94 -14.97 -2.17 -0.43
N VAL A 95 -15.36 -0.94 -0.12
CA VAL A 95 -15.59 0.09 -1.16
C VAL A 95 -14.29 0.49 -1.85
N LYS A 96 -13.20 0.67 -1.08
CA LYS A 96 -11.89 0.91 -1.69
C LYS A 96 -11.42 -0.26 -2.55
N ALA A 97 -11.73 -1.49 -2.16
CA ALA A 97 -11.46 -2.67 -2.98
C ALA A 97 -12.26 -2.66 -4.27
N LEU A 98 -13.55 -2.26 -4.23
CA LEU A 98 -14.34 -2.10 -5.45
C LEU A 98 -13.72 -1.05 -6.39
N ALA A 99 -13.29 0.09 -5.85
CA ALA A 99 -12.59 1.11 -6.62
C ALA A 99 -11.27 0.58 -7.23
N PHE A 100 -10.49 -0.16 -6.44
CA PHE A 100 -9.24 -0.78 -6.89
C PHE A 100 -9.46 -1.77 -8.02
N VAL A 101 -10.41 -2.71 -7.89
CA VAL A 101 -10.66 -3.69 -8.96
C VAL A 101 -11.14 -3.03 -10.26
N MET A 102 -11.78 -1.86 -10.17
CA MET A 102 -12.10 -1.05 -11.34
C MET A 102 -10.85 -0.49 -12.02
N ILE A 103 -9.95 0.12 -11.24
CA ILE A 103 -8.67 0.65 -11.74
C ILE A 103 -7.81 -0.47 -12.32
N GLU A 104 -7.71 -1.61 -11.62
CA GLU A 104 -6.91 -2.76 -12.01
C GLU A 104 -7.40 -3.38 -13.34
N ALA A 105 -8.71 -3.53 -13.50
CA ALA A 105 -9.27 -4.06 -14.74
C ALA A 105 -9.07 -3.10 -15.93
N ALA A 106 -9.04 -1.79 -15.66
CA ALA A 106 -8.82 -0.78 -16.70
C ALA A 106 -7.34 -0.58 -17.03
N ALA A 107 -6.43 -0.95 -16.13
CA ALA A 107 -5.01 -0.69 -16.26
C ALA A 107 -4.36 -1.50 -17.40
N PRO A 108 -3.53 -0.87 -18.25
CA PRO A 108 -2.77 -1.58 -19.27
C PRO A 108 -1.70 -2.47 -18.61
N ILE A 109 -1.26 -3.53 -19.30
CA ILE A 109 -0.24 -4.46 -18.78
C ILE A 109 1.14 -3.79 -18.74
N ARG A 110 1.42 -2.94 -19.73
CA ARG A 110 2.62 -2.10 -19.83
C ARG A 110 2.19 -0.63 -19.68
N ASP A 111 3.12 0.31 -19.54
CA ASP A 111 2.90 1.77 -19.36
C ASP A 111 2.71 2.24 -17.90
N PRO A 112 2.85 3.56 -17.62
CA PRO A 112 2.72 4.11 -16.27
C PRO A 112 1.41 3.77 -15.55
N GLY A 113 0.33 3.48 -16.29
CA GLY A 113 -0.93 2.99 -15.73
C GLY A 113 -0.79 1.65 -14.99
N CYS A 114 0.20 0.83 -15.36
CA CYS A 114 0.53 -0.41 -14.68
C CYS A 114 1.15 -0.17 -13.30
N ASN A 115 2.07 0.79 -13.22
CA ASN A 115 2.70 1.21 -11.97
C ASN A 115 1.63 1.76 -11.00
N ARG A 116 0.72 2.60 -11.51
CA ARG A 116 -0.39 3.17 -10.72
C ARG A 116 -1.27 2.08 -10.10
N ALA A 117 -1.58 1.03 -10.86
CA ALA A 117 -2.40 -0.07 -10.37
C ALA A 117 -1.70 -0.85 -9.24
N LEU A 118 -0.40 -1.16 -9.39
CA LEU A 118 0.41 -1.81 -8.34
C LEU A 118 0.51 -0.93 -7.08
N GLU A 119 0.83 0.35 -7.23
CA GLU A 119 0.92 1.28 -6.09
C GLU A 119 -0.41 1.45 -5.36
N THR A 120 -1.53 1.43 -6.10
CA THR A 120 -2.89 1.47 -5.53
C THR A 120 -3.19 0.18 -4.78
N ALA A 121 -2.81 -0.98 -5.34
CA ALA A 121 -2.96 -2.28 -4.69
C ALA A 121 -2.19 -2.33 -3.37
N PHE A 122 -0.93 -1.88 -3.36
CA PHE A 122 -0.09 -1.88 -2.16
C PHE A 122 -0.67 -1.02 -1.04
N ARG A 123 -1.13 0.20 -1.38
CA ARG A 123 -1.82 1.08 -0.43
C ARG A 123 -3.08 0.44 0.14
N LEU A 124 -3.87 -0.22 -0.72
CA LEU A 124 -5.10 -0.88 -0.27
C LEU A 124 -4.79 -2.09 0.62
N ALA A 125 -3.84 -2.93 0.24
CA ALA A 125 -3.44 -4.10 1.00
C ALA A 125 -2.95 -3.71 2.41
N MET A 126 -2.11 -2.67 2.51
CA MET A 126 -1.66 -2.12 3.79
C MET A 126 -2.84 -1.60 4.62
N THR A 127 -3.73 -0.80 4.03
CA THR A 127 -4.94 -0.30 4.70
C THR A 127 -5.77 -1.48 5.24
N CYS A 128 -5.97 -2.53 4.44
CA CYS A 128 -6.73 -3.70 4.85
C CYS A 128 -6.06 -4.44 6.02
N ILE A 129 -4.73 -4.57 6.04
CA ILE A 129 -3.99 -5.19 7.15
C ILE A 129 -4.21 -4.38 8.44
N GLU A 130 -3.99 -3.07 8.38
CA GLU A 130 -4.13 -2.17 9.54
C GLU A 130 -5.56 -2.13 10.08
N GLN A 131 -6.56 -2.33 9.22
CA GLN A 131 -7.97 -2.43 9.58
C GLN A 131 -8.44 -3.88 9.84
N SER A 132 -7.52 -4.84 10.00
CA SER A 132 -7.81 -6.27 10.26
C SER A 132 -8.69 -6.98 9.21
N CYS A 133 -8.75 -6.44 8.00
CA CYS A 133 -9.43 -7.03 6.83
C CYS A 133 -8.48 -7.98 6.09
N LEU A 134 -7.99 -9.01 6.78
CA LEU A 134 -6.86 -9.84 6.33
C LEU A 134 -7.19 -10.63 5.05
N ASP A 135 -8.39 -11.20 4.95
CA ASP A 135 -8.83 -11.95 3.75
C ASP A 135 -8.84 -11.07 2.50
N LEU A 136 -9.29 -9.82 2.65
CA LEU A 136 -9.32 -8.86 1.56
C LEU A 136 -7.90 -8.46 1.16
N SER A 137 -7.02 -8.20 2.13
CA SER A 137 -5.60 -7.93 1.87
C SER A 137 -4.93 -9.09 1.11
N GLN A 138 -5.21 -10.32 1.52
CA GLN A 138 -4.68 -11.51 0.87
C GLN A 138 -5.10 -11.58 -0.61
N LYS A 139 -6.39 -11.40 -0.92
CA LYS A 139 -6.88 -11.37 -2.32
C LYS A 139 -6.21 -10.29 -3.16
N ILE A 140 -5.96 -9.11 -2.58
CA ILE A 140 -5.25 -8.01 -3.27
C ILE A 140 -3.80 -8.40 -3.55
N ILE A 141 -3.10 -8.98 -2.57
CA ILE A 141 -1.71 -9.43 -2.73
C ILE A 141 -1.60 -10.55 -3.77
N GLU A 142 -2.57 -11.46 -3.84
CA GLU A 142 -2.66 -12.48 -4.89
C GLU A 142 -2.82 -11.84 -6.29
N THR A 143 -3.62 -10.77 -6.39
CA THR A 143 -3.79 -10.02 -7.64
C THR A 143 -2.49 -9.33 -8.06
N VAL A 144 -1.77 -8.74 -7.11
CA VAL A 144 -0.43 -8.17 -7.32
C VAL A 144 0.54 -9.23 -7.83
N ALA A 145 0.55 -10.43 -7.24
CA ALA A 145 1.47 -11.49 -7.66
C ALA A 145 1.26 -11.88 -9.14
N VAL A 146 0.01 -12.04 -9.57
CA VAL A 146 -0.32 -12.32 -10.98
C VAL A 146 0.13 -11.19 -11.91
N ARG A 147 0.01 -9.94 -11.45
CA ARG A 147 0.41 -8.77 -12.23
C ARG A 147 1.93 -8.65 -12.35
N LEU A 148 2.66 -8.89 -11.26
CA LEU A 148 4.12 -8.90 -11.26
C LEU A 148 4.69 -9.99 -12.16
N ASP A 149 4.15 -11.21 -12.13
CA ASP A 149 4.58 -12.30 -13.02
C ASP A 149 4.42 -11.93 -14.52
N LYS A 150 3.32 -11.23 -14.88
CA LYS A 150 3.11 -10.73 -16.24
C LYS A 150 4.11 -9.62 -16.60
N LEU A 151 4.44 -8.76 -15.66
CA LEU A 151 5.40 -7.67 -15.84
C LEU A 151 6.83 -8.20 -16.02
N GLU A 152 7.24 -9.18 -15.21
CA GLU A 152 8.55 -9.84 -15.28
C GLU A 152 8.77 -10.50 -16.65
N LYS A 153 7.78 -11.21 -17.17
CA LYS A 153 7.84 -11.86 -18.49
C LYS A 153 7.89 -10.89 -19.66
N ALA A 154 7.52 -9.64 -19.44
CA ALA A 154 7.35 -8.63 -20.48
C ALA A 154 8.58 -7.72 -20.67
N GLN A 155 9.58 -7.78 -19.78
CA GLN A 155 10.48 -6.64 -19.54
C GLN A 155 11.77 -6.55 -20.37
N SER A 156 12.21 -5.30 -20.56
CA SER A 156 13.52 -4.86 -21.06
C SER A 156 14.41 -4.34 -19.91
N ASP A 157 15.71 -4.11 -20.16
CA ASP A 157 16.69 -3.75 -19.11
C ASP A 157 16.40 -2.46 -18.32
N ILE A 158 15.70 -1.48 -18.92
CA ILE A 158 15.46 -0.15 -18.32
C ILE A 158 14.42 -0.21 -17.18
N GLU A 159 13.50 -1.18 -17.20
CA GLU A 159 12.42 -1.28 -16.19
C GLU A 159 12.80 -2.13 -14.96
N LYS A 160 14.03 -2.64 -14.90
CA LYS A 160 14.49 -3.57 -13.86
C LYS A 160 14.50 -2.97 -12.45
N SER A 161 14.87 -1.69 -12.29
CA SER A 161 14.91 -1.04 -10.96
C SER A 161 13.50 -0.88 -10.37
N LYS A 162 12.52 -0.42 -11.17
CA LYS A 162 11.13 -0.28 -10.72
C LYS A 162 10.49 -1.63 -10.42
N LEU A 163 10.78 -2.65 -11.23
CA LEU A 163 10.35 -4.01 -10.93
C LEU A 163 10.95 -4.51 -9.60
N GLN A 164 12.24 -4.25 -9.37
CA GLN A 164 12.88 -4.60 -8.10
C GLN A 164 12.21 -3.89 -6.92
N GLN A 165 11.87 -2.60 -7.05
CA GLN A 165 11.10 -1.87 -6.04
C GLN A 165 9.79 -2.59 -5.73
N PHE A 166 8.99 -2.90 -6.75
CA PHE A 166 7.68 -3.54 -6.55
C PHE A 166 7.79 -4.96 -6.00
N ASN A 167 8.80 -5.71 -6.39
CA ASN A 167 9.08 -7.02 -5.80
C ASN A 167 9.41 -6.90 -4.30
N THR A 168 10.26 -5.95 -3.92
CA THR A 168 10.55 -5.66 -2.50
C THR A 168 9.28 -5.30 -1.73
N GLU A 169 8.47 -4.38 -2.26
CA GLU A 169 7.21 -3.95 -1.62
C GLU A 169 6.20 -5.10 -1.48
N TYR A 170 6.06 -5.93 -2.52
CA TYR A 170 5.23 -7.12 -2.51
C TYR A 170 5.62 -8.10 -1.40
N TYR A 171 6.91 -8.45 -1.29
CA TYR A 171 7.37 -9.35 -0.24
C TYR A 171 7.18 -8.74 1.15
N MET A 172 7.46 -7.45 1.33
CA MET A 172 7.25 -6.78 2.62
C MET A 172 5.77 -6.71 3.03
N LEU A 173 4.84 -6.55 2.08
CA LEU A 173 3.40 -6.68 2.39
C LEU A 173 3.02 -8.08 2.82
N ARG A 174 3.58 -9.12 2.18
CA ARG A 174 3.36 -10.51 2.62
C ARG A 174 3.94 -10.79 4.01
N VAL A 175 5.10 -10.22 4.32
CA VAL A 175 5.69 -10.23 5.66
C VAL A 175 4.70 -9.63 6.66
N TYR A 176 4.19 -8.44 6.37
CA TYR A 176 3.27 -7.73 7.24
C TYR A 176 1.94 -8.45 7.44
N LEU A 177 1.36 -8.99 6.36
CA LEU A 177 0.16 -9.80 6.41
C LEU A 177 0.39 -11.07 7.27
N SER A 178 1.49 -11.80 7.04
CA SER A 178 1.80 -13.03 7.78
C SER A 178 1.97 -12.77 9.28
N TRP A 179 2.56 -11.62 9.65
CA TRP A 179 2.63 -11.17 11.04
C TRP A 179 1.24 -10.97 11.66
N PHE A 180 0.34 -10.26 10.96
CA PHE A 180 -1.03 -10.05 11.42
C PHE A 180 -1.88 -11.33 11.45
N GLN A 181 -1.56 -12.31 10.61
CA GLN A 181 -2.15 -13.65 10.63
C GLN A 181 -1.62 -14.53 11.78
N GLY A 182 -0.68 -14.04 12.59
CA GLY A 182 -0.09 -14.81 13.69
C GLY A 182 0.90 -15.88 13.23
N ARG A 183 1.51 -15.70 12.06
CA ARG A 183 2.51 -16.60 11.44
C ARG A 183 3.87 -15.91 11.32
N PRO A 184 4.56 -15.61 12.43
CA PRO A 184 5.84 -14.89 12.43
C PRO A 184 6.97 -15.68 11.76
N ASP A 185 6.89 -17.01 11.79
CA ASP A 185 7.76 -17.94 11.06
C ASP A 185 7.71 -17.71 9.54
N ILE A 186 6.49 -17.56 9.00
CA ILE A 186 6.28 -17.25 7.59
C ILE A 186 6.79 -15.84 7.27
N ALA A 187 6.54 -14.88 8.16
CA ALA A 187 7.04 -13.52 8.01
C ALA A 187 8.58 -13.47 7.92
N ASP A 188 9.30 -14.24 8.74
CA ASP A 188 10.76 -14.35 8.66
C ASP A 188 11.22 -15.03 7.36
N HIS A 189 10.56 -16.11 6.95
CA HIS A 189 10.89 -16.79 5.70
C HIS A 189 10.71 -15.86 4.49
N LEU A 190 9.62 -15.10 4.45
CA LEU A 190 9.33 -14.15 3.37
C LEU A 190 10.33 -12.99 3.35
N PHE A 191 10.73 -12.49 4.52
CA PHE A 191 11.76 -11.44 4.60
C PHE A 191 13.09 -11.92 3.99
N SER A 192 13.45 -13.19 4.17
CA SER A 192 14.67 -13.76 3.58
C SER A 192 14.68 -13.77 2.03
N LYS A 193 13.52 -13.59 1.38
CA LYS A 193 13.40 -13.50 -0.08
C LYS A 193 13.72 -12.12 -0.63
N ILE A 194 13.85 -11.11 0.22
CA ILE A 194 14.12 -9.73 -0.20
C ILE A 194 15.60 -9.61 -0.59
N PRO A 195 15.91 -9.11 -1.80
CA PRO A 195 17.29 -8.93 -2.24
C PRO A 195 18.06 -7.98 -1.32
N LYS A 196 19.27 -8.39 -0.92
CA LYS A 196 20.16 -7.57 -0.07
C LYS A 196 20.93 -6.48 -0.82
N SER A 197 20.92 -6.53 -2.15
CA SER A 197 21.85 -5.77 -3.01
C SER A 197 21.22 -4.56 -3.73
N GLY A 198 20.01 -4.13 -3.36
CA GLY A 198 19.32 -3.01 -3.99
C GLY A 198 18.84 -1.92 -3.02
N HIS A 199 18.88 -0.67 -3.48
CA HIS A 199 18.24 0.48 -2.84
C HIS A 199 16.72 0.44 -2.94
N GLU A 200 16.24 -0.21 -3.98
CA GLU A 200 14.86 -0.09 -4.41
C GLU A 200 13.90 -0.71 -3.39
N GLY A 201 13.05 0.14 -2.82
CA GLY A 201 12.06 -0.25 -1.81
C GLY A 201 12.58 -0.28 -0.36
N GLN A 202 13.83 0.12 -0.08
CA GLN A 202 14.37 0.11 1.30
C GLN A 202 13.56 0.98 2.27
N GLY A 203 12.99 2.09 1.79
CA GLY A 203 12.09 2.92 2.61
C GLY A 203 10.87 2.16 3.10
N PHE A 204 10.33 1.27 2.27
CA PHE A 204 9.19 0.42 2.61
C PHE A 204 9.57 -0.75 3.52
N VAL A 205 10.77 -1.32 3.33
CA VAL A 205 11.36 -2.31 4.24
C VAL A 205 11.49 -1.72 5.65
N MET A 206 12.06 -0.52 5.75
CA MET A 206 12.21 0.22 7.01
C MET A 206 10.86 0.44 7.70
N ASP A 207 9.86 0.98 6.99
CA ASP A 207 8.53 1.27 7.55
C ASP A 207 7.87 0.02 8.14
N ILE A 208 7.80 -1.07 7.38
CA ILE A 208 7.13 -2.29 7.85
C ILE A 208 7.92 -2.95 8.98
N CYS A 209 9.26 -3.01 8.89
CA CYS A 209 10.08 -3.55 9.98
C CYS A 209 9.90 -2.76 11.28
N TYR A 210 9.83 -1.43 11.20
CA TYR A 210 9.56 -0.56 12.33
C TYR A 210 8.16 -0.81 12.93
N LYS A 211 7.13 -0.90 12.08
CA LYS A 211 5.74 -1.19 12.51
C LYS A 211 5.65 -2.55 13.21
N VAL A 212 6.20 -3.60 12.61
CA VAL A 212 6.22 -4.95 13.21
C VAL A 212 6.97 -4.94 14.54
N GLY A 213 8.16 -4.34 14.58
CA GLY A 213 8.97 -4.25 15.79
C GLY A 213 8.28 -3.48 16.92
N SER A 214 7.62 -2.37 16.59
CA SER A 214 6.85 -1.55 17.55
C SER A 214 5.63 -2.30 18.09
N LEU A 215 4.92 -3.05 17.25
CA LEU A 215 3.80 -3.91 17.66
C LEU A 215 4.27 -5.09 18.52
N ALA A 216 5.43 -5.68 18.22
CA ALA A 216 6.01 -6.73 19.05
C ALA A 216 6.41 -6.18 20.43
N LEU A 217 6.96 -4.95 20.47
CA LEU A 217 7.33 -4.28 21.72
C LEU A 217 6.11 -4.01 22.60
N SER A 218 5.00 -3.52 22.04
CA SER A 218 3.76 -3.29 22.79
C SER A 218 3.16 -4.59 23.32
N ARG A 219 3.42 -5.72 22.66
CA ARG A 219 3.07 -7.08 23.10
C ARG A 219 4.10 -7.72 24.03
N LYS A 220 5.12 -6.98 24.47
CA LYS A 220 6.21 -7.46 25.34
C LYS A 220 7.03 -8.61 24.74
N GLN A 221 7.06 -8.75 23.42
CA GLN A 221 7.86 -9.74 22.70
C GLN A 221 9.24 -9.13 22.38
N TYR A 222 10.09 -8.98 23.40
CA TYR A 222 11.32 -8.18 23.29
C TYR A 222 12.31 -8.70 22.24
N ASP A 223 12.52 -10.02 22.16
CA ASP A 223 13.44 -10.59 21.15
C ASP A 223 12.96 -10.34 19.72
N VAL A 224 11.65 -10.46 19.50
CA VAL A 224 11.02 -10.19 18.21
C VAL A 224 11.09 -8.71 17.88
N ALA A 225 10.82 -7.84 18.86
CA ALA A 225 10.94 -6.40 18.71
C ALA A 225 12.37 -5.99 18.33
N ALA A 226 13.37 -6.47 19.08
CA ALA A 226 14.78 -6.18 18.82
C ALA A 226 15.20 -6.62 17.40
N LYS A 227 14.78 -7.81 16.96
CA LYS A 227 15.06 -8.32 15.62
C LYS A 227 14.47 -7.43 14.52
N TRP A 228 13.19 -7.09 14.60
CA TRP A 228 12.53 -6.29 13.55
C TRP A 228 12.95 -4.82 13.57
N LEU A 229 13.18 -4.23 14.74
CA LEU A 229 13.76 -2.88 14.84
C LEU A 229 15.20 -2.83 14.33
N GLY A 230 15.99 -3.89 14.55
CA GLY A 230 17.32 -4.04 13.95
C GLY A 230 17.28 -4.02 12.41
N ARG A 231 16.37 -4.78 11.80
CA ARG A 231 16.15 -4.76 10.34
C ARG A 231 15.74 -3.38 9.83
N ALA A 232 14.89 -2.66 10.57
CA ALA A 232 14.51 -1.29 10.20
C ALA A 232 15.71 -0.34 10.23
N LEU A 233 16.57 -0.46 11.25
CA LEU A 233 17.79 0.33 11.37
C LEU A 233 18.77 0.04 10.23
N GLU A 234 18.97 -1.24 9.88
CA GLU A 234 19.82 -1.64 8.74
C GLU A 234 19.37 -0.99 7.43
N SER A 235 18.06 -1.02 7.14
CA SER A 235 17.49 -0.35 5.96
C SER A 235 17.65 1.17 6.03
N CYS A 236 17.48 1.78 7.21
CA CYS A 236 17.67 3.21 7.41
C CYS A 236 19.13 3.64 7.13
N GLU A 237 20.11 2.93 7.70
CA GLU A 237 21.53 3.19 7.44
C GLU A 237 21.86 3.10 5.96
N TRP A 238 21.26 2.13 5.28
CA TRP A 238 21.47 1.90 3.87
C TRP A 238 20.92 3.08 3.03
N ILE A 239 19.71 3.57 3.33
CA ILE A 239 19.10 4.76 2.69
C ILE A 239 19.96 6.00 2.91
N VAL A 240 20.41 6.25 4.14
CA VAL A 240 21.24 7.41 4.49
C VAL A 240 22.56 7.37 3.71
N ARG A 241 23.21 6.21 3.61
CA ARG A 241 24.44 6.03 2.82
C ARG A 241 24.23 6.34 1.34
N ALA A 242 23.11 5.88 0.76
CA ALA A 242 22.80 6.09 -0.65
C ALA A 242 22.49 7.56 -0.97
N ASN A 243 21.72 8.25 -0.13
CA ASN A 243 21.28 9.63 -0.38
C ASN A 243 22.38 10.69 -0.14
N LEU A 244 23.37 10.38 0.70
CA LEU A 244 24.45 11.32 1.00
C LEU A 244 25.63 11.23 0.00
N HIS A 245 25.54 10.42 -1.07
CA HIS A 245 26.61 10.21 -2.06
C HIS A 245 27.99 9.98 -1.41
N LEU A 246 28.03 9.19 -0.33
CA LEU A 246 29.24 8.94 0.46
C LEU A 246 30.12 7.89 -0.21
N ASP A 247 30.48 8.12 -1.47
CA ASP A 247 31.17 7.13 -2.31
C ASP A 247 32.68 7.08 -2.03
N THR A 248 33.23 8.13 -1.41
CA THR A 248 34.66 8.21 -1.08
C THR A 248 34.97 7.63 0.32
N ALA A 249 36.16 7.04 0.49
CA ALA A 249 36.59 6.50 1.78
C ALA A 249 36.61 7.58 2.90
N GLU A 250 36.93 8.82 2.54
CA GLU A 250 37.01 9.94 3.47
C GLU A 250 35.63 10.44 3.92
N SER A 251 34.64 10.48 3.03
CA SER A 251 33.27 10.84 3.38
C SER A 251 32.62 9.79 4.28
N LYS A 252 32.94 8.50 4.08
CA LYS A 252 32.54 7.39 4.97
C LYS A 252 33.14 7.52 6.37
N VAL A 253 34.44 7.85 6.47
CA VAL A 253 35.11 8.06 7.75
C VAL A 253 34.57 9.30 8.46
N SER A 254 34.29 10.38 7.73
CA SER A 254 33.70 11.61 8.27
C SER A 254 32.27 11.38 8.76
N LEU A 255 31.43 10.67 8.01
CA LEU A 255 30.10 10.26 8.45
C LEU A 255 30.20 9.38 9.70
N ALA A 256 31.05 8.34 9.69
CA ALA A 256 31.17 7.43 10.83
C ALA A 256 31.58 8.18 12.10
N ARG A 257 32.52 9.13 11.99
CA ARG A 257 32.95 9.98 13.11
C ARG A 257 31.84 10.92 13.58
N THR A 258 31.05 11.43 12.66
CA THR A 258 29.91 12.33 12.96
C THR A 258 28.77 11.56 13.62
N LEU A 259 28.41 10.39 13.10
CA LEU A 259 27.42 9.50 13.70
C LEU A 259 27.87 9.00 15.08
N GLU A 260 29.15 8.67 15.26
CA GLU A 260 29.68 8.28 16.57
C GLU A 260 29.63 9.45 17.56
N SER A 261 30.00 10.66 17.15
CA SER A 261 29.83 11.86 17.98
C SER A 261 28.36 12.09 18.37
N LEU A 262 27.44 11.96 17.41
CA LEU A 262 26.01 12.08 17.68
C LEU A 262 25.51 10.94 18.60
N LYS A 263 26.04 9.72 18.44
CA LYS A 263 25.70 8.56 19.27
C LYS A 263 26.19 8.72 20.71
N VAL A 264 27.40 9.26 20.89
CA VAL A 264 27.94 9.64 22.20
C VAL A 264 27.10 10.76 22.81
N GLN A 265 26.73 11.76 22.01
CA GLN A 265 25.98 12.94 22.48
C GLN A 265 24.53 12.61 22.88
N TYR A 266 23.86 11.73 22.12
CA TYR A 266 22.45 11.43 22.32
C TYR A 266 22.19 10.06 22.97
N GLY A 267 23.22 9.24 23.18
CA GLY A 267 23.15 7.97 23.90
C GLY A 267 22.04 7.07 23.35
N CYS A 268 21.14 6.60 24.23
CA CYS A 268 20.00 5.77 23.86
C CYS A 268 18.93 6.49 23.01
N LEU A 269 18.96 7.83 22.94
CA LEU A 269 18.05 8.64 22.12
C LEU A 269 18.59 8.86 20.70
N PHE A 270 19.84 8.47 20.42
CA PHE A 270 20.45 8.65 19.12
C PHE A 270 19.62 8.07 17.95
N PRO A 271 19.09 6.83 18.03
CA PRO A 271 18.22 6.30 16.97
C PRO A 271 16.96 7.15 16.75
N VAL A 272 16.38 7.69 17.82
CA VAL A 272 15.20 8.57 17.75
C VAL A 272 15.54 9.91 17.11
N ARG A 273 16.70 10.49 17.41
CA ARG A 273 17.19 11.74 16.79
C ARG A 273 17.54 11.55 15.32
N LEU A 274 18.09 10.40 14.94
CA LEU A 274 18.36 10.08 13.54
C LEU A 274 17.05 9.97 12.74
N ILE A 275 16.05 9.27 13.31
CA ILE A 275 14.70 9.19 12.73
C ILE A 275 14.08 10.58 12.62
N GLN A 276 14.19 11.43 13.65
CA GLN A 276 13.68 12.80 13.60
C GLN A 276 14.37 13.66 12.56
N LEU A 277 15.70 13.59 12.42
CA LEU A 277 16.44 14.31 11.40
C LEU A 277 16.06 13.86 9.98
N GLU A 278 15.76 12.58 9.80
CA GLU A 278 15.26 12.05 8.53
C GLU A 278 13.78 12.41 8.27
N VAL A 279 12.96 12.51 9.33
CA VAL A 279 11.61 13.06 9.22
C VAL A 279 11.68 14.54 8.81
N LEU A 280 12.56 15.32 9.45
CA LEU A 280 12.80 16.74 9.18
C LEU A 280 13.44 16.99 7.81
N SER A 281 14.35 16.12 7.35
CA SER A 281 14.94 16.21 6.00
C SER A 281 13.89 16.02 4.91
N ARG A 282 12.82 15.31 5.24
CA ARG A 282 11.66 15.12 4.37
C ARG A 282 10.57 16.16 4.61
N GLU A 283 10.59 16.97 5.68
CA GLU A 283 9.52 17.91 6.07
C GLU A 283 9.24 19.05 5.06
N LEU A 284 10.07 19.22 4.03
CA LEU A 284 9.69 19.99 2.84
C LEU A 284 8.52 19.37 2.05
N ASN A 285 7.98 18.22 2.46
CA ASN A 285 6.81 17.56 1.85
C ASN A 285 5.81 16.89 2.86
N TRP A 286 5.86 17.19 4.17
CA TRP A 286 5.20 16.37 5.23
C TRP A 286 3.83 16.81 5.77
N GLY A 287 3.11 17.71 5.11
CA GLY A 287 1.75 18.05 5.54
C GLY A 287 0.77 16.85 5.62
N ALA A 288 1.11 15.70 5.03
CA ALA A 288 0.18 14.57 4.87
C ALA A 288 0.61 13.23 5.51
N TYR A 289 1.81 13.12 6.11
CA TYR A 289 2.30 11.84 6.65
C TYR A 289 1.98 11.60 8.14
N ILE A 290 1.94 12.65 8.99
CA ILE A 290 1.83 12.48 10.45
C ILE A 290 0.40 12.31 10.94
N GLN A 291 -0.62 12.65 10.14
CA GLN A 291 -2.01 12.52 10.58
C GLN A 291 -2.58 11.10 10.51
N GLY A 292 -1.85 10.09 10.00
CA GLY A 292 -2.44 8.77 9.71
C GLY A 292 -3.61 8.84 8.72
N ARG A 293 -3.86 10.02 8.15
CA ARG A 293 -4.82 10.32 7.10
C ARG A 293 -4.06 10.24 5.79
N TRP A 294 -3.94 9.04 5.23
CA TRP A 294 -3.53 8.90 3.83
C TRP A 294 -4.64 9.45 2.95
N ASN A 295 -4.70 10.78 2.84
CA ASN A 295 -5.75 11.50 2.14
C ASN A 295 -5.33 11.95 0.75
N TYR A 296 -4.60 11.10 0.04
CA TYR A 296 -4.15 11.44 -1.30
C TYR A 296 -5.25 11.13 -2.31
N SER A 297 -5.90 12.21 -2.77
CA SER A 297 -6.57 12.22 -4.06
C SER A 297 -5.57 11.80 -5.14
N LEU A 298 -5.98 10.90 -6.04
CA LEU A 298 -5.32 10.56 -7.31
C LEU A 298 -5.38 11.76 -8.27
N SER A 299 -4.90 12.93 -7.84
CA SER A 299 -4.80 14.13 -8.66
C SER A 299 -3.38 14.28 -9.21
N TRP A 300 -2.89 13.24 -9.89
CA TRP A 300 -1.75 13.34 -10.81
C TRP A 300 -1.93 12.25 -11.88
N LEU A 301 -2.20 12.72 -13.11
CA LEU A 301 -2.61 12.02 -14.34
C LEU A 301 -4.08 11.52 -14.38
#